data_AF-D2TUV8-F1
#
_entry.id   AF-D2TUV8-F1
#
_cell.length_a   1.000
_cell.length_b   1.000
_cell.length_c   1.000
_cell.angle_alpha   90.00
_cell.angle_beta   90.00
_cell.angle_gamma   90.00
#
_symmetry.space_group_name_H-M   'P 1'
#
loop_
_entity.id
_entity.type
_entity.pdbx_description
1 polymer ?
#
loop_
_entity_poly.entity_id
_entity_poly.type
_entity_poly.pdbx_seq_one_letter_code
_entity_poly.pdbx_strand_id
1 'polypeptide(L)'
;MNHLMIDLETMGNKPAAPIVAIGAVFFDPKSGELGAEFYVAVNLASAMDQGATPDGDTILWWLKQSAEARAAICTDDTKNIAEALSELRSFISRNSDKPRYLKVWGNGANFDNVILRSAYERAGQTCPWQFWNDSDVQHHGAARQTAWFRSKARYAI
;
A
#
# COMPACT_ATOMS: atom_id res chain seq x y z
N MET A 1 -1.97 -13.54 -13.12
CA MET A 1 -2.72 -12.27 -13.27
C MET A 1 -1.71 -11.14 -13.36
N ASN A 2 -1.94 -10.08 -14.15
CA ASN A 2 -0.95 -9.00 -14.36
C ASN A 2 -1.42 -7.62 -13.85
N HIS A 3 -2.47 -7.59 -13.02
CA HIS A 3 -2.96 -6.36 -12.40
C HIS A 3 -2.89 -6.51 -10.89
N LEU A 4 -2.26 -5.56 -10.23
CA LEU A 4 -2.08 -5.50 -8.79
C LEU A 4 -2.66 -4.19 -8.29
N MET A 5 -3.63 -4.25 -7.40
CA MET A 5 -4.06 -3.08 -6.64
C MET A 5 -3.22 -2.98 -5.38
N ILE A 6 -2.78 -1.78 -5.03
CA ILE A 6 -2.08 -1.43 -3.79
C ILE A 6 -2.87 -0.30 -3.11
N ASP A 7 -2.93 -0.36 -1.79
CA ASP A 7 -3.53 0.66 -0.93
C ASP A 7 -2.65 0.80 0.31
N LEU A 8 -2.41 2.02 0.75
CA LEU A 8 -1.53 2.30 1.88
C LEU A 8 -2.29 3.02 2.97
N GLU A 9 -2.00 2.64 4.22
CA GLU A 9 -2.26 3.51 5.35
C GLU A 9 -1.00 4.30 5.65
N THR A 10 -1.16 5.61 5.82
CA THR A 10 -0.04 6.53 6.01
C THR A 10 -0.30 7.54 7.11
N MET A 11 0.80 8.05 7.67
CA MET A 11 0.80 9.16 8.62
C MET A 11 1.10 10.49 7.93
N GLY A 12 0.74 10.61 6.65
CA GLY A 12 0.78 11.88 5.96
C GLY A 12 0.47 11.80 4.47
N ASN A 13 0.44 12.97 3.82
CA ASN A 13 0.03 13.09 2.43
C ASN A 13 1.10 13.59 1.44
N LYS A 14 2.35 13.44 1.82
CA LYS A 14 3.51 13.79 1.00
C LYS A 14 4.26 12.52 0.62
N PRO A 15 5.08 12.53 -0.45
CA PRO A 15 5.92 11.37 -0.81
C PRO A 15 6.75 10.81 0.36
N ALA A 16 7.17 11.69 1.28
CA ALA A 16 7.92 11.33 2.47
C ALA A 16 7.06 10.74 3.61
N ALA A 17 5.76 10.52 3.43
CA ALA A 17 4.87 10.06 4.50
C ALA A 17 5.31 8.68 5.05
N PRO A 18 5.21 8.46 6.36
CA PRO A 18 5.41 7.14 6.95
C PRO A 18 4.26 6.21 6.56
N ILE A 19 4.59 5.01 6.11
CA ILE A 19 3.62 3.95 5.84
C ILE A 19 3.42 3.16 7.13
N VAL A 20 2.16 2.94 7.51
CA VAL A 20 1.77 2.14 8.69
C VAL A 20 1.05 0.84 8.32
N ALA A 21 0.56 0.71 7.08
CA ALA A 21 0.14 -0.57 6.53
C ALA A 21 0.25 -0.60 5.01
N ILE A 22 0.48 -1.78 4.44
CA ILE A 22 0.48 -2.04 3.01
C ILE A 22 -0.52 -3.15 2.72
N GLY A 23 -1.56 -2.84 1.94
CA GLY A 23 -2.44 -3.83 1.34
C GLY A 23 -2.14 -4.00 -0.14
N ALA A 24 -2.15 -5.23 -0.64
CA ALA A 24 -2.06 -5.48 -2.07
C ALA A 24 -2.87 -6.72 -2.50
N VAL A 25 -3.49 -6.66 -3.67
CA VAL A 25 -4.28 -7.78 -4.21
C VAL A 25 -4.14 -7.86 -5.72
N PHE A 26 -3.82 -9.06 -6.22
CA PHE A 26 -3.90 -9.33 -7.65
C PHE A 26 -5.36 -9.43 -8.08
N PHE A 27 -5.68 -8.98 -9.28
CA PHE A 27 -7.04 -9.12 -9.80
C PHE A 27 -7.08 -9.28 -11.32
N ASP A 28 -8.22 -9.71 -11.83
CA ASP A 28 -8.57 -9.64 -13.25
C ASP A 28 -9.50 -8.44 -13.49
N PRO A 29 -9.12 -7.46 -14.33
CA PRO A 29 -9.93 -6.25 -14.55
C PRO A 29 -11.19 -6.50 -15.38
N LYS A 30 -11.28 -7.61 -16.13
CA LYS A 30 -12.44 -7.96 -16.96
C LYS A 30 -13.49 -8.71 -16.14
N SER A 31 -13.07 -9.69 -15.35
CA SER A 31 -13.99 -10.49 -14.54
C SER A 31 -14.23 -9.90 -13.14
N GLY A 32 -13.32 -9.04 -12.66
CA GLY A 32 -13.33 -8.54 -11.29
C GLY A 32 -12.96 -9.61 -10.24
N GLU A 33 -12.41 -10.75 -10.68
CA GLU A 33 -11.93 -11.82 -9.81
C GLU A 33 -10.67 -11.38 -9.06
N LEU A 34 -10.62 -11.73 -7.77
CA LEU A 34 -9.46 -11.46 -6.91
C LEU A 34 -8.56 -12.69 -6.88
N GLY A 35 -7.25 -12.45 -6.90
CA GLY A 35 -6.21 -13.46 -6.82
C GLY A 35 -5.50 -13.43 -5.48
N ALA A 36 -4.18 -13.60 -5.53
CA ALA A 36 -3.34 -13.58 -4.34
C ALA A 36 -3.44 -12.24 -3.60
N GLU A 37 -3.43 -12.34 -2.27
CA GLU A 37 -3.59 -11.22 -1.33
C GLU A 37 -2.34 -11.02 -0.50
N PHE A 38 -2.07 -9.79 -0.14
CA PHE A 38 -0.99 -9.38 0.74
C PHE A 38 -1.47 -8.28 1.67
N TYR A 39 -1.13 -8.40 2.95
CA TYR A 39 -1.34 -7.37 3.94
C TYR A 39 -0.21 -7.43 4.97
N VAL A 40 0.34 -6.27 5.32
CA VAL A 40 1.33 -6.15 6.37
C VAL A 40 1.15 -4.82 7.10
N ALA A 41 1.10 -4.88 8.43
CA ALA A 41 1.22 -3.70 9.27
C ALA A 41 2.70 -3.32 9.43
N VAL A 42 3.00 -2.03 9.37
CA VAL A 42 4.35 -1.50 9.35
C VAL A 42 4.60 -0.69 10.61
N ASN A 43 5.76 -0.92 11.23
CA ASN A 43 6.16 -0.20 12.43
C ASN A 43 6.45 1.27 12.06
N LEU A 44 5.64 2.18 12.59
CA LEU A 44 5.74 3.61 12.35
C LEU A 44 7.13 4.18 12.69
N ALA A 45 7.70 3.78 13.84
CA ALA A 45 9.02 4.25 14.25
C ALA A 45 10.09 3.83 13.23
N SER A 46 10.03 2.59 12.73
CA SER A 46 10.97 2.13 11.70
C SER A 46 10.88 2.93 10.39
N ALA A 47 9.68 3.38 10.00
CA ALA A 47 9.51 4.24 8.85
C ALA A 47 10.12 5.63 9.07
N MET A 48 9.92 6.19 10.27
CA MET A 48 10.48 7.49 10.66
C MET A 48 12.00 7.45 10.80
N ASP A 49 12.56 6.36 11.33
CA ASP A 49 14.02 6.13 11.44
C ASP A 49 14.70 6.09 10.06
N GLN A 50 13.95 5.71 9.01
CA GLN A 50 14.39 5.78 7.62
C GLN A 50 14.14 7.14 6.95
N GLY A 51 13.80 8.17 7.72
CA GLY A 51 13.62 9.54 7.23
C GLY A 51 12.24 9.84 6.65
N ALA A 52 11.23 9.02 6.96
CA ALA A 52 9.84 9.39 6.67
C ALA A 52 9.35 10.48 7.64
N THR A 53 8.55 11.42 7.13
CA THR A 53 8.08 12.59 7.89
C THR A 53 6.55 12.61 7.91
N PRO A 54 5.91 12.46 9.08
CA PRO A 54 4.47 12.57 9.19
C PRO A 54 4.02 14.03 9.08
N ASP A 55 2.73 14.25 8.80
CA ASP A 55 2.11 15.58 8.93
C ASP A 55 1.09 15.64 10.06
N GLY A 56 1.06 16.80 10.72
CA GLY A 56 0.23 17.02 11.90
C GLY A 56 -1.26 16.89 11.62
N ASP A 57 -1.71 17.32 10.44
CA ASP A 57 -3.13 17.26 10.07
C ASP A 57 -3.60 15.81 9.93
N THR A 58 -2.79 14.93 9.34
CA THR A 58 -3.08 13.50 9.22
C THR A 58 -3.05 12.79 10.56
N ILE A 59 -2.11 13.13 11.45
CA ILE A 59 -2.10 12.63 12.83
C ILE A 59 -3.40 13.03 13.55
N LEU A 60 -3.76 14.32 13.48
CA LEU A 60 -4.99 14.82 14.10
C LEU A 60 -6.24 14.19 13.49
N TRP A 61 -6.22 13.88 12.20
CA TRP A 61 -7.29 13.14 11.53
C TRP A 61 -7.40 11.73 12.09
N TRP A 62 -6.29 10.99 12.24
CA TRP A 62 -6.29 9.64 12.83
C TRP A 62 -6.80 9.62 14.27
N LEU A 63 -6.45 10.63 15.07
CA LEU A 63 -6.93 10.72 16.46
C LEU A 63 -8.46 10.85 16.55
N LYS A 64 -9.11 11.40 15.53
CA LYS A 64 -10.58 11.56 15.46
C LYS A 64 -11.31 10.30 14.99
N GLN A 65 -10.60 9.27 14.51
CA GLN A 65 -11.22 8.05 14.00
C GLN A 65 -11.76 7.15 15.11
N SER A 66 -12.45 6.08 14.74
CA SER A 66 -12.97 5.13 15.73
C SER A 66 -11.83 4.44 16.49
N ALA A 67 -12.14 3.88 17.66
CA ALA A 67 -11.15 3.16 18.46
C ALA A 67 -10.58 1.96 17.71
N GLU A 68 -11.43 1.29 16.94
CA GLU A 68 -11.05 0.15 16.13
C GLU A 68 -10.15 0.57 14.96
N ALA A 69 -10.43 1.72 14.33
CA ALA A 69 -9.57 2.25 13.27
C ALA A 69 -8.18 2.62 13.79
N ARG A 70 -8.10 3.25 14.96
CA ARG A 70 -6.82 3.52 15.63
C ARG A 70 -6.10 2.23 16.05
N ALA A 71 -6.82 1.20 16.49
CA ALA A 71 -6.20 -0.06 16.89
C ALA A 71 -5.53 -0.78 15.71
N ALA A 72 -6.07 -0.63 14.50
CA ALA A 72 -5.53 -1.25 13.29
C ALA A 72 -4.12 -0.76 12.92
N ILE A 73 -3.87 0.53 13.11
CA ILE A 73 -2.58 1.17 12.83
C ILE A 73 -1.62 1.13 14.03
N CYS A 74 -2.12 0.78 15.23
CA CYS A 74 -1.35 0.66 16.47
C CYS A 74 -1.20 -0.80 16.93
N THR A 75 -1.29 -1.76 16.02
CA THR A 75 -1.04 -3.18 16.35
C THR A 75 0.42 -3.41 16.75
N ASP A 76 0.65 -4.31 17.69
CA ASP A 76 2.02 -4.72 18.09
C ASP A 76 2.64 -5.69 17.07
N ASP A 77 1.81 -6.39 16.28
CA ASP A 77 2.24 -7.26 15.19
C ASP A 77 2.58 -6.44 13.95
N THR A 78 3.74 -5.78 13.99
CA THR A 78 4.25 -4.94 12.91
C THR A 78 5.61 -5.41 12.42
N LYS A 79 5.89 -5.14 11.14
CA LYS A 79 7.21 -5.38 10.56
C LYS A 79 7.99 -4.09 10.41
N ASN A 80 9.32 -4.20 10.39
CA ASN A 80 10.16 -3.12 9.95
C ASN A 80 9.80 -2.75 8.50
N ILE A 81 9.75 -1.46 8.15
CA ILE A 81 9.40 -1.01 6.79
C ILE A 81 10.29 -1.67 5.71
N ALA A 82 11.59 -1.87 5.96
CA ALA A 82 12.47 -2.50 4.98
C ALA A 82 12.09 -3.96 4.72
N GLU A 83 11.70 -4.69 5.77
CA GLU A 83 11.22 -6.08 5.67
C GLU A 83 9.88 -6.14 4.93
N ALA A 84 8.94 -5.24 5.28
CA ALA A 84 7.64 -5.16 4.62
C ALA A 84 7.77 -4.90 3.12
N LEU A 85 8.68 -4.00 2.71
CA LEU A 85 8.98 -3.72 1.29
C LEU A 85 9.60 -4.94 0.58
N SER A 86 10.53 -5.64 1.25
CA SER A 86 11.13 -6.87 0.70
C SER A 86 10.12 -8.01 0.55
N GLU A 87 9.17 -8.12 1.47
CA GLU A 87 8.08 -9.10 1.40
C GLU A 87 7.08 -8.75 0.31
N LEU A 88 6.71 -7.48 0.16
CA LEU A 88 5.86 -7.04 -0.95
C LEU A 88 6.53 -7.36 -2.30
N ARG A 89 7.82 -7.06 -2.45
CA ARG A 89 8.60 -7.43 -3.63
C ARG A 89 8.57 -8.94 -3.90
N SER A 90 8.76 -9.75 -2.87
CA SER A 90 8.73 -11.21 -2.96
C SER A 90 7.34 -11.76 -3.25
N PHE A 91 6.29 -11.11 -2.75
CA PHE A 91 4.90 -11.41 -3.08
C PHE A 91 4.62 -11.12 -4.56
N ILE A 92 5.04 -9.97 -5.06
CA ILE A 92 4.88 -9.59 -6.47
C ILE A 92 5.62 -10.59 -7.38
N SER A 93 6.87 -10.93 -7.07
CA SER A 93 7.66 -11.85 -7.90
C SER A 93 7.09 -13.27 -7.93
N ARG A 94 6.46 -13.74 -6.85
CA ARG A 94 5.86 -15.07 -6.79
C ARG A 94 4.54 -15.19 -7.55
N ASN A 95 3.86 -14.07 -7.75
CA ASN A 95 2.50 -14.04 -8.31
C ASN A 95 2.39 -13.35 -9.67
N SER A 96 3.51 -12.79 -10.18
CA SER A 96 3.61 -12.17 -11.50
C SER A 96 4.65 -12.87 -12.36
N ASP A 97 4.19 -13.66 -13.34
CA ASP A 97 5.06 -14.34 -14.31
C ASP A 97 5.77 -13.38 -15.27
N LYS A 98 5.27 -12.15 -15.38
CA LYS A 98 5.79 -11.13 -16.31
C LYS A 98 5.84 -9.74 -15.65
N PRO A 99 6.83 -9.46 -14.79
CA PRO A 99 6.94 -8.19 -14.05
C PRO A 99 6.97 -6.95 -14.96
N ARG A 100 7.53 -7.09 -16.17
CA ARG A 100 7.59 -6.03 -17.18
C ARG A 100 6.20 -5.52 -17.60
N TYR A 101 5.17 -6.37 -17.53
CA TYR A 101 3.80 -6.02 -17.92
C TYR A 101 2.84 -5.94 -16.73
N LEU A 102 3.36 -5.97 -15.50
CA LEU A 102 2.54 -5.78 -14.30
C LEU A 102 1.99 -4.36 -14.31
N LYS A 103 0.66 -4.22 -14.23
CA LYS A 103 0.01 -2.92 -14.00
C LYS A 103 -0.27 -2.76 -12.52
N VAL A 104 0.24 -1.69 -11.92
CA VAL A 104 0.06 -1.39 -10.50
C VAL A 104 -0.95 -0.26 -10.36
N TRP A 105 -2.02 -0.54 -9.64
CA TRP A 105 -3.16 0.35 -9.45
C TRP A 105 -3.13 0.85 -8.01
N GLY A 106 -3.30 2.16 -7.80
CA GLY A 106 -3.40 2.76 -6.47
C GLY A 106 -4.79 3.34 -6.24
N ASN A 107 -5.28 3.36 -5.01
CA ASN A 107 -6.56 3.98 -4.66
C ASN A 107 -6.40 5.51 -4.59
N GLY A 108 -6.42 6.16 -5.75
CA GLY A 108 -5.96 7.56 -5.92
C GLY A 108 -4.57 7.60 -6.56
N ALA A 109 -4.47 6.95 -7.73
CA ALA A 109 -3.30 6.29 -8.33
C ALA A 109 -1.94 7.00 -8.40
N ASN A 110 -1.85 8.29 -8.08
CA ASN A 110 -0.58 8.99 -7.95
C ASN A 110 -0.05 9.03 -6.52
N PHE A 111 -0.89 8.78 -5.52
CA PHE A 111 -0.50 9.03 -4.13
C PHE A 111 0.24 7.84 -3.51
N ASP A 112 -0.39 6.67 -3.49
CA ASP A 112 0.18 5.46 -2.88
C ASP A 112 1.45 5.01 -3.58
N ASN A 113 1.43 4.97 -4.91
CA ASN A 113 2.59 4.55 -5.71
C ASN A 113 3.78 5.49 -5.50
N VAL A 114 3.55 6.79 -5.31
CA VAL A 114 4.61 7.78 -5.05
C VAL A 114 5.17 7.63 -3.64
N ILE A 115 4.32 7.45 -2.63
CA ILE A 115 4.76 7.24 -1.24
C ILE A 115 5.55 5.93 -1.14
N LEU A 116 5.05 4.86 -1.75
CA LEU A 116 5.69 3.55 -1.74
C LEU A 116 7.04 3.58 -2.46
N ARG A 117 7.13 4.26 -3.61
CA ARG A 117 8.41 4.45 -4.32
C ARG A 117 9.41 5.23 -3.48
N SER A 118 8.97 6.30 -2.81
CA SER A 118 9.83 7.06 -1.91
C SER A 118 10.27 6.22 -0.70
N ALA A 119 9.42 5.33 -0.18
CA ALA A 119 9.80 4.39 0.87
C ALA A 119 10.86 3.39 0.40
N TYR A 120 10.73 2.85 -0.82
CA TYR A 120 11.78 2.01 -1.45
C TYR A 120 13.11 2.76 -1.58
N GLU A 121 13.09 4.02 -2.04
CA GLU A 121 14.29 4.86 -2.14
C GLU A 121 14.96 5.09 -0.78
N ARG A 122 14.18 5.45 0.25
CA ARG A 122 14.69 5.64 1.62
C ARG A 122 15.26 4.35 2.22
N ALA A 123 14.66 3.21 1.89
CA ALA A 123 15.13 1.90 2.32
C ALA A 123 16.34 1.39 1.51
N GLY A 124 16.79 2.10 0.48
CA GLY A 124 17.87 1.66 -0.42
C GLY A 124 17.49 0.43 -1.27
N GLN A 125 16.20 0.18 -1.46
CA GLN A 125 15.67 -0.97 -2.18
C GLN A 125 15.13 -0.56 -3.56
N THR A 126 15.29 -1.43 -4.56
CA THR A 126 14.72 -1.18 -5.89
C THR A 126 13.23 -1.50 -5.91
N CYS A 127 12.41 -0.51 -6.28
CA CYS A 127 10.98 -0.72 -6.52
C CYS A 127 10.75 -1.83 -7.57
N PRO A 128 9.88 -2.83 -7.31
CA PRO A 128 9.79 -4.01 -8.18
C PRO A 128 9.06 -3.78 -9.50
N TRP A 129 8.47 -2.59 -9.71
CA TRP A 129 7.89 -2.18 -10.98
C TRP A 129 8.41 -0.82 -11.43
N GLN A 130 8.31 -0.62 -12.74
CA GLN A 130 8.75 0.59 -13.42
C GLN A 130 7.70 1.69 -13.31
N PHE A 131 8.11 2.96 -13.36
CA PHE A 131 7.18 4.09 -13.19
C PHE A 131 6.05 4.11 -14.23
N TRP A 132 6.32 3.65 -15.46
CA TRP A 132 5.32 3.63 -16.54
C TRP A 132 4.27 2.52 -16.39
N ASN A 133 4.41 1.67 -15.36
CA ASN A 133 3.45 0.61 -15.05
C ASN A 133 2.35 1.06 -14.07
N ASP A 134 2.43 2.28 -13.54
CA ASP A 134 1.41 2.87 -12.68
C ASP A 134 0.13 3.12 -13.51
N SER A 135 -1.03 2.61 -13.05
CA SER A 135 -2.34 2.70 -13.73
C SER A 135 -3.41 3.26 -12.80
N ASP A 136 -4.37 4.01 -13.34
CA ASP A 136 -5.40 4.72 -12.56
C ASP A 136 -6.74 3.99 -12.50
N VAL A 137 -7.30 3.88 -11.29
CA VAL A 137 -8.56 3.24 -10.95
C VAL A 137 -9.79 4.04 -11.42
N GLN A 138 -9.63 5.30 -11.85
CA GLN A 138 -10.75 6.18 -12.19
C GLN A 138 -11.66 5.74 -13.36
N HIS A 139 -11.48 4.56 -13.98
CA HIS A 139 -12.40 4.07 -15.02
C HIS A 139 -12.90 2.63 -14.77
N HIS A 140 -14.21 2.53 -14.54
CA HIS A 140 -15.13 1.39 -14.68
C HIS A 140 -14.58 -0.02 -14.38
N GLY A 141 -14.85 -0.54 -13.18
CA GLY A 141 -14.70 -1.97 -12.86
C GLY A 141 -14.26 -2.32 -11.43
N ALA A 142 -13.89 -1.33 -10.61
CA ALA A 142 -13.12 -1.54 -9.38
C ALA A 142 -13.93 -1.84 -8.09
N ALA A 143 -15.26 -1.99 -8.17
CA ALA A 143 -16.12 -2.04 -6.97
C ALA A 143 -15.80 -3.22 -6.03
N ARG A 144 -15.43 -4.39 -6.58
CA ARG A 144 -15.08 -5.58 -5.79
C ARG A 144 -13.70 -5.47 -5.16
N GLN A 145 -12.75 -4.83 -5.84
CA GLN A 145 -11.42 -4.55 -5.33
C GLN A 145 -11.51 -3.52 -4.21
N THR A 146 -12.22 -2.41 -4.42
CA THR A 146 -12.47 -1.42 -3.37
C THR A 146 -13.21 -2.02 -2.18
N ALA A 147 -14.18 -2.92 -2.40
CA ALA A 147 -14.85 -3.65 -1.32
C ALA A 147 -13.90 -4.60 -0.58
N TRP A 148 -12.99 -5.28 -1.29
CA TRP A 148 -11.94 -6.10 -0.68
C TRP A 148 -11.04 -5.26 0.23
N PHE A 149 -10.57 -4.09 -0.23
CA PHE A 149 -9.79 -3.15 0.58
C PHE A 149 -10.58 -2.72 1.81
N ARG A 150 -11.83 -2.28 1.65
CA ARG A 150 -12.73 -1.94 2.77
C ARG A 150 -12.98 -3.12 3.74
N SER A 151 -12.85 -4.36 3.28
CA SER A 151 -13.05 -5.56 4.11
C SER A 151 -11.80 -6.05 4.85
N LYS A 152 -10.60 -5.76 4.31
CA LYS A 152 -9.29 -6.17 4.84
C LYS A 152 -8.64 -5.04 5.61
N ALA A 153 -8.67 -3.84 5.05
CA ALA A 153 -8.59 -2.61 5.78
C ALA A 153 -9.97 -2.33 6.39
N ARG A 154 -10.34 -3.09 7.43
CA ARG A 154 -11.54 -2.84 8.26
C ARG A 154 -11.56 -1.44 8.91
N TYR A 155 -10.59 -0.60 8.58
CA TYR A 155 -10.11 0.54 9.33
C TYR A 155 -9.54 1.66 8.44
N ALA A 156 -9.48 1.47 7.11
CA ALA A 156 -9.24 2.53 6.13
C ALA A 156 -10.56 3.30 5.94
N ILE A 157 -10.56 4.59 6.22
CA ILE A 157 -11.76 5.44 6.22
C ILE A 157 -11.60 6.50 5.15
#